data_AF-A0A970QMX3-F1
#
_entry.id   AF-A0A970QMX3-F1
#
_cell.length_a   1.000
_cell.length_b   1.000
_cell.length_c   1.000
_cell.angle_alpha   90.00
_cell.angle_beta   90.00
_cell.angle_gamma   90.00
#
_symmetry.space_group_name_H-M   'P 1'
#
loop_
_entity.id
_entity.type
_entity.pdbx_description
1 polymer ?
#
loop_
_entity_poly.entity_id
_entity_poly.type
_entity_poly.pdbx_seq_one_letter_code
_entity_poly.pdbx_strand_id
1 'polypeptide(L)' 'MAQITGLISDIQSFSLHDGPGIRTTVYLKGCQMSCLWCHNPEAIAAAPTLAFYANKCIGCQACAAV' A
#
# COMPACT_ATOMS: atom_id res chain seq x y z
N MET A 1 12.76 -9.72 24.01
CA MET A 1 12.70 -10.06 22.57
C MET A 1 12.20 -8.84 21.82
N ALA A 2 12.84 -8.46 20.71
CA ALA A 2 12.38 -7.32 19.92
C ALA A 2 11.05 -7.67 19.22
N GLN A 3 10.14 -6.70 19.15
CA GLN A 3 8.84 -6.86 18.50
C GLN A 3 9.04 -6.93 16.97
N ILE A 4 8.39 -7.89 16.31
CA ILE A 4 8.40 -7.98 14.84
C ILE A 4 7.39 -7.00 14.27
N THR A 5 7.81 -6.20 13.29
CA THR A 5 6.98 -5.19 12.61
C THR A 5 7.10 -5.32 11.10
N GLY A 6 6.05 -4.95 10.35
CA GLY A 6 6.04 -4.91 8.89
C GLY A 6 5.29 -3.69 8.37
N LEU A 7 5.70 -3.18 7.21
CA LEU A 7 5.04 -2.05 6.55
C LEU A 7 3.92 -2.56 5.64
N ILE A 8 2.73 -2.00 5.80
CA ILE A 8 1.55 -2.33 5.00
C ILE A 8 1.17 -1.14 4.10
N SER A 9 0.64 -1.42 2.92
CA SER A 9 0.03 -0.41 2.04
C SER A 9 -1.47 -0.29 2.29
N ASP A 10 -2.15 -1.40 2.61
CA ASP A 10 -3.59 -1.42 2.82
C ASP A 10 -4.04 -2.66 3.62
N ILE A 11 -5.24 -2.58 4.21
CA ILE A 11 -5.97 -3.71 4.80
C ILE A 11 -7.38 -3.74 4.21
N GLN A 12 -7.63 -4.74 3.38
CA GLN A 12 -8.93 -4.93 2.75
C GLN A 12 -9.75 -5.97 3.51
N SER A 13 -10.84 -5.53 4.12
CA SER A 13 -11.82 -6.44 4.72
C SER A 13 -12.76 -7.02 3.65
N PHE A 14 -13.31 -8.20 3.92
CA PHE A 14 -14.35 -8.83 3.08
C PHE A 14 -13.90 -9.15 1.64
N SER A 15 -12.64 -9.51 1.44
CA SER A 15 -12.13 -9.99 0.16
C SER A 15 -12.75 -11.33 -0.21
N LEU A 16 -13.42 -11.38 -1.37
CA LEU A 16 -14.05 -12.58 -1.94
C LEU A 16 -13.21 -13.24 -3.03
N HIS A 17 -12.26 -12.49 -3.61
CA HIS A 17 -11.48 -12.92 -4.78
C HIS A 17 -10.02 -13.29 -4.42
N ASP A 18 -9.58 -12.98 -3.21
CA ASP A 18 -8.18 -13.19 -2.76
C ASP A 18 -7.96 -14.57 -2.11
N GLY A 19 -8.76 -15.56 -2.50
CA GLY A 19 -8.71 -16.94 -2.00
C GLY A 19 -10.08 -17.47 -1.55
N PRO A 20 -10.14 -18.72 -1.03
CA PRO A 20 -11.40 -19.35 -0.67
C PRO A 20 -12.08 -18.68 0.54
N GLY A 21 -13.38 -18.40 0.42
CA GLY A 21 -14.20 -17.81 1.49
C GLY A 21 -14.07 -16.29 1.61
N ILE A 22 -14.55 -15.73 2.73
CA ILE A 22 -14.43 -14.30 3.04
C ILE A 22 -13.11 -14.07 3.79
N ARG A 23 -12.28 -13.15 3.29
CA ARG A 23 -10.94 -12.88 3.84
C ARG A 23 -10.77 -11.42 4.26
N THR A 24 -9.86 -11.21 5.20
CA THR A 24 -9.21 -9.91 5.38
C THR A 24 -7.82 -10.03 4.78
N THR A 25 -7.58 -9.29 3.70
CA THR A 25 -6.29 -9.27 3.00
C THR A 25 -5.44 -8.12 3.56
N VAL A 26 -4.21 -8.42 3.95
CA VAL A 26 -3.23 -7.41 4.37
C VAL A 26 -2.19 -7.27 3.26
N TYR A 27 -2.13 -6.09 2.65
CA TYR A 27 -1.17 -5.79 1.59
C TYR A 27 0.12 -5.24 2.19
N LEU A 28 1.23 -5.96 1.99
CA LEU A 28 2.55 -5.57 2.47
C LEU A 28 3.26 -4.68 1.45
N LYS A 29 4.13 -3.81 1.93
CA LYS A 29 5.08 -3.06 1.10
C LYS A 29 6.39 -3.81 0.89
N GLY A 30 6.99 -3.57 -0.27
CA GLY A 30 8.20 -4.21 -0.75
C GLY A 30 7.90 -5.31 -1.75
N CYS A 31 8.27 -5.11 -3.01
CA CYS A 31 8.27 -6.15 -4.04
C CYS A 31 9.53 -5.99 -4.89
N GLN A 32 10.34 -7.05 -5.04
CA GLN A 32 11.55 -6.99 -5.87
C GLN A 32 11.28 -7.13 -7.38
N MET A 33 10.00 -7.15 -7.78
CA MET A 33 9.60 -7.26 -9.18
C MET A 33 9.11 -5.92 -9.73
N SER A 34 9.24 -5.75 -11.05
CA SER A 34 8.77 -4.57 -11.80
C SER A 34 7.90 -4.99 -12.97
N CYS A 35 6.82 -5.72 -12.68
CA CYS A 35 5.90 -6.23 -13.70
C CYS A 35 5.31 -5.08 -14.54
N LEU A 36 5.22 -5.26 -15.87
CA LEU A 36 4.68 -4.25 -16.80
C LEU A 36 3.23 -3.87 -16.49
N TRP A 37 2.45 -4.81 -15.96
CA TRP A 37 1.04 -4.66 -15.58
C TRP A 37 0.84 -4.82 -14.07
N CYS A 38 1.75 -4.28 -13.25
CA CYS A 38 1.56 -4.32 -11.79
C CYS A 38 0.24 -3.63 -11.41
N HIS A 39 -0.65 -4.34 -10.71
CA HIS A 39 -1.91 -3.77 -10.22
C HIS A 39 -1.72 -2.94 -8.94
N ASN A 40 -0.56 -3.10 -8.28
CA ASN A 40 -0.22 -2.46 -7.00
C ASN A 40 1.18 -1.81 -7.06
N PRO A 41 1.43 -0.87 -7.98
CA PRO A 41 2.74 -0.23 -8.11
C PRO A 41 3.18 0.52 -6.83
N GLU A 42 2.22 0.98 -6.01
CA GLU A 42 2.45 1.63 -4.72
C GLU A 42 3.09 0.71 -3.66
N ALA A 43 3.03 -0.61 -3.86
CA ALA A 43 3.61 -1.61 -2.96
C ALA A 43 5.05 -2.00 -3.33
N ILE A 44 5.58 -1.54 -4.48
CA ILE A 44 6.94 -1.91 -4.93
C ILE A 44 8.01 -1.40 -3.97
N ALA A 45 7.95 -0.12 -3.62
CA ALA A 45 8.89 0.49 -2.69
C ALA A 45 8.71 -0.10 -1.28
N ALA A 46 9.81 -0.53 -0.65
CA ALA A 46 9.80 -1.03 0.72
C ALA A 46 9.71 0.10 1.78
N ALA A 47 9.82 1.36 1.36
CA ALA A 47 9.72 2.52 2.22
C ALA A 47 8.29 3.09 2.24
N PRO A 48 7.90 3.84 3.29
CA PRO A 48 6.70 4.67 3.26
C PRO A 48 6.73 5.60 2.05
N THR A 49 5.60 5.70 1.35
CA THR A 49 5.43 6.56 0.17
C THR A 49 4.13 7.32 0.33
N LEU A 50 4.14 8.59 -0.07
CA LEU A 50 2.97 9.45 -0.01
C LEU A 50 1.92 8.97 -1.02
N ALA A 51 0.73 8.63 -0.53
CA ALA A 51 -0.43 8.42 -1.37
C ALA A 51 -0.98 9.79 -1.81
N PHE A 52 -0.58 10.25 -2.99
CA PHE A 52 -0.97 11.54 -3.52
C PHE A 52 -2.11 11.42 -4.55
N TYR A 53 -3.24 12.05 -4.25
CA TYR A 53 -4.41 12.12 -5.14
C TYR A 53 -4.60 13.57 -5.59
N ALA A 54 -4.15 13.90 -6.80
CA ALA A 54 -4.17 15.27 -7.31
C ALA A 54 -5.56 15.91 -7.27
N ASN A 55 -6.62 15.14 -7.56
CA ASN A 55 -8.01 15.59 -7.54
C ASN A 55 -8.55 15.92 -6.13
N LYS A 56 -7.87 15.47 -5.07
CA LYS A 56 -8.22 15.78 -3.67
C LYS A 56 -7.34 16.88 -3.08
N CYS A 57 -6.35 17.37 -3.82
CA CYS A 57 -5.39 18.37 -3.35
C CYS A 57 -6.02 19.77 -3.34
N ILE A 58 -5.88 20.49 -2.22
CA ILE A 58 -6.29 21.90 -2.10
C ILE A 58 -5.12 22.89 -2.24
N GLY A 59 -3.92 22.41 -2.58
CA GLY A 59 -2.74 23.25 -2.79
C GLY A 59 -2.06 23.77 -1.51
N CYS A 60 -2.32 23.18 -0.35
CA CYS A 60 -1.80 23.67 0.95
C CYS A 60 -0.30 23.41 1.19
N GLN A 61 0.37 22.65 0.33
CA GLN A 61 1.80 22.29 0.43
C GLN A 61 2.25 21.53 1.69
N ALA A 62 1.32 21.16 2.58
CA ALA A 62 1.67 20.43 3.81
C ALA A 62 2.36 19.09 3.55
N CYS A 63 2.04 18.43 2.43
CA CYS A 63 2.66 17.16 2.05
C CYS A 63 4.12 17.28 1.60
N ALA A 64 4.61 18.47 1.25
CA ALA A 64 6.00 18.67 0.83
C ALA A 64 7.00 18.63 1.99
N ALA A 65 6.50 18.67 3.23
CA ALA A 65 7.31 18.56 4.45
C ALA A 65 7.45 17.12 4.97
N VAL A 66 6.86 16.14 4.26
CA VAL A 66 6.80 14.72 4.65
C VAL A 66 7.89 13.92 3.95
#